data_AF-A0A5R9KTW6-F1
#
_entry.id   AF-A0A5R9KTW6-F1
#
_cell.length_a   1.000
_cell.length_b   1.000
_cell.length_c   1.000
_cell.angle_alpha   90.00
_cell.angle_beta   90.00
_cell.angle_gamma   90.00
#
_symmetry.space_group_name_H-M   'P 1'
#
loop_
_entity.id
_entity.type
_entity.pdbx_description
1 polymer ?
#
loop_
_entity_poly.entity_id
_entity_poly.type
_entity_poly.pdbx_seq_one_letter_code
_entity_poly.pdbx_strand_id
1 'polypeptide(L)' 'MTLRPAIGCYGDKLNYSPNIDQLAKTGTLFERAYCQQAVCVPSKTSILTGLRPDSSKIWAIKSISGGSHRQKLW' A
#
# COMPACT_ATOMS: atom_id res chain seq x y z
N MET A 1 -2.43 -2.65 -1.90
CA MET A 1 -1.28 -3.31 -2.53
C MET A 1 -0.04 -2.76 -1.87
N THR A 2 0.38 -3.42 -0.81
CA THR A 2 1.59 -3.12 -0.07
C THR A 2 2.45 -4.35 -0.29
N LEU A 3 3.51 -4.21 -1.08
CA LEU A 3 4.41 -5.34 -1.31
C LEU A 3 4.96 -5.76 0.06
N ARG A 4 4.78 -7.04 0.43
CA ARG A 4 5.40 -7.58 1.63
C ARG A 4 6.92 -7.46 1.46
N PRO A 5 7.70 -7.08 2.48
CA PRO A 5 9.16 -6.97 2.39
C PRO A 5 9.84 -8.36 2.37
N ALA A 6 9.42 -9.22 1.44
CA ALA A 6 9.96 -10.53 1.16
C ALA A 6 10.93 -10.42 -0.04
N ILE A 7 12.01 -9.67 0.15
CA ILE A 7 13.03 -9.36 -0.86
C ILE A 7 14.41 -9.33 -0.20
N GLY A 8 15.46 -9.57 -0.98
CA GLY A 8 16.84 -9.79 -0.50
C GLY A 8 17.36 -8.67 0.42
N CYS A 9 17.13 -7.41 0.07
CA CYS A 9 17.55 -6.27 0.89
C CYS A 9 16.85 -6.13 2.24
N TYR A 10 15.73 -6.84 2.48
CA TYR A 10 15.06 -6.93 3.78
C TYR A 10 15.37 -8.25 4.52
N GLY A 11 16.37 -9.03 4.05
CA GLY A 11 16.85 -10.25 4.70
C GLY A 11 16.18 -11.54 4.24
N ASP A 12 15.36 -11.48 3.19
CA ASP A 12 14.79 -12.69 2.57
C ASP A 12 15.86 -13.47 1.81
N LYS A 13 15.98 -14.77 2.08
CA LYS A 13 16.97 -15.66 1.47
C LYS A 13 16.41 -16.47 0.29
N LEU A 14 15.09 -16.48 0.11
CA LEU A 14 14.41 -17.29 -0.90
C LEU A 14 14.10 -16.49 -2.16
N ASN A 15 13.75 -15.21 -2.01
CA ASN A 15 13.33 -14.38 -3.11
C ASN A 15 14.51 -13.74 -3.84
N TYR A 16 14.59 -13.97 -5.16
CA TYR A 16 15.62 -13.41 -6.02
C TYR A 16 15.21 -12.02 -6.52
N SER A 17 15.80 -10.96 -5.94
CA SER A 17 15.47 -9.55 -6.24
C SER A 17 16.69 -8.66 -6.54
N PRO A 18 17.62 -9.07 -7.42
CA PRO A 18 18.94 -8.44 -7.57
C PRO A 18 18.89 -6.94 -7.91
N ASN A 19 17.94 -6.51 -8.75
CA ASN A 19 17.81 -5.11 -9.15
C ASN A 19 17.31 -4.21 -7.99
N ILE A 20 16.40 -4.74 -7.16
CA ILE A 20 15.89 -4.02 -5.99
C ILE A 20 16.96 -3.98 -4.90
N ASP A 21 17.73 -5.06 -4.75
CA ASP A 21 18.84 -5.13 -3.80
C ASP A 21 19.96 -4.16 -4.18
N GLN A 22 20.24 -4.02 -5.48
CA GLN A 22 21.19 -3.02 -5.98
C GLN A 22 20.69 -1.59 -5.69
N LEU A 23 19.41 -1.30 -5.93
CA LEU A 23 18.82 0.00 -5.62
C LEU A 23 18.91 0.32 -4.11
N ALA A 24 18.67 -0.68 -3.26
CA ALA A 24 18.79 -0.53 -1.81
C ALA A 24 20.24 -0.21 -1.36
N LYS A 25 21.26 -0.76 -2.04
CA LYS A 25 22.68 -0.46 -1.77
C LYS A 25 23.09 0.96 -2.14
N THR A 26 22.47 1.54 -3.17
CA THR A 26 22.78 2.91 -3.63
C THR A 26 21.90 3.98 -2.99
N GLY A 27 20.86 3.59 -2.25
CA GLY A 27 19.88 4.49 -1.64
C GLY A 27 19.81 4.37 -0.12
N THR A 28 18.68 4.77 0.44
CA THR A 28 18.37 4.58 1.87
C THR A 28 17.23 3.59 2.02
N LEU A 29 17.48 2.52 2.78
CA LEU A 29 16.49 1.50 3.07
C LEU A 29 15.72 1.86 4.35
N PHE A 30 14.39 1.89 4.26
CA PHE A 30 13.51 2.08 5.43
C PHE A 30 12.99 0.72 5.91
N GLU A 31 13.59 0.17 6.97
CA GLU A 31 13.16 -1.12 7.55
C GLU A 31 11.73 -1.09 8.11
N ARG A 32 11.21 0.11 8.40
CA ARG A 32 9.90 0.33 9.05
C ARG A 32 9.00 1.26 8.24
N ALA A 33 8.66 0.85 7.02
CA ALA A 33 7.69 1.57 6.18
C ALA A 33 6.30 0.92 6.28
N TYR A 34 5.30 1.69 6.71
CA TYR A 34 3.91 1.23 6.87
C TYR A 34 2.97 1.99 5.93
N CYS A 35 1.86 1.35 5.56
CA CYS A 35 0.79 1.98 4.79
C CYS A 35 -0.40 2.30 5.67
N GLN A 36 -1.12 3.37 5.34
CA GLN A 36 -2.20 3.87 6.20
C GLN A 36 -3.44 2.97 6.14
N GLN A 37 -3.62 2.22 5.05
CA GLN A 37 -4.65 1.20 4.92
C GLN A 37 -4.22 0.09 3.96
N ALA A 38 -4.55 -1.17 4.27
CA ALA A 38 -4.15 -2.35 3.48
C ALA A 38 -4.99 -2.57 2.19
N VAL A 39 -5.49 -1.51 1.56
CA VAL A 39 -6.32 -1.57 0.32
C VAL A 39 -5.73 -0.63 -0.73
N CYS A 40 -5.75 -1.01 -2.02
CA CYS A 40 -4.95 -0.31 -3.04
C CYS A 40 -5.37 1.15 -3.28
N VAL A 41 -6.65 1.44 -3.49
CA VAL A 41 -7.14 2.82 -3.72
C VAL A 41 -6.89 3.73 -2.52
N PRO A 42 -7.33 3.43 -1.30
CA PRO A 42 -7.13 4.33 -0.15
C PRO A 42 -5.65 4.50 0.21
N SER A 43 -4.81 3.46 0.04
CA SER A 43 -3.36 3.59 0.21
C SER A 43 -2.74 4.53 -0.82
N LYS A 44 -3.10 4.39 -2.11
CA LYS A 44 -2.60 5.26 -3.19
C LYS A 44 -3.07 6.70 -3.01
N THR A 45 -4.35 6.90 -2.69
CA THR A 45 -4.88 8.24 -2.40
C THR A 45 -4.13 8.88 -1.25
N SER A 46 -3.88 8.14 -0.17
CA SER A 46 -3.18 8.69 0.99
C SER A 46 -1.74 9.13 0.66
N ILE A 47 -1.01 8.32 -0.11
CA ILE A 47 0.36 8.65 -0.54
C ILE A 47 0.37 9.84 -1.50
N LEU A 48 -0.53 9.87 -2.50
CA LEU A 48 -0.53 10.91 -3.54
C LEU A 48 -1.04 12.27 -3.04
N THR A 49 -1.93 12.27 -2.04
CA THR A 49 -2.51 13.51 -1.49
C THR A 49 -1.83 13.98 -0.20
N GLY A 50 -1.01 13.12 0.43
CA GLY A 50 -0.47 13.36 1.77
C GLY A 50 -1.51 13.34 2.88
N LEU A 51 -2.78 13.05 2.57
CA LEU A 51 -3.88 12.99 3.52
C LEU A 51 -4.01 11.59 4.10
N ARG A 52 -4.36 11.48 5.38
CA ARG A 52 -4.76 10.18 5.94
C ARG A 52 -6.07 9.71 5.28
N PRO A 53 -6.34 8.39 5.23
CA PRO A 53 -7.63 7.86 4.81
C PRO A 53 -8.81 8.56 5.51
N ASP A 54 -8.67 8.89 6.80
CA ASP A 54 -9.61 9.70 7.60
C ASP A 54 -9.91 11.08 7.03
N SER A 55 -8.89 11.77 6.55
CA SER A 55 -9.05 13.11 5.99
C SER A 55 -9.58 13.06 4.55
N SER A 56 -9.16 12.06 3.76
CA SER A 56 -9.60 11.90 2.36
C SER A 56 -10.99 11.27 2.21
N LYS A 57 -11.52 10.62 3.27
CA LYS A 57 -12.79 9.88 3.30
C LYS A 57 -12.89 8.78 2.23
N ILE A 58 -11.76 8.33 1.70
CA ILE A 58 -11.67 7.25 0.73
C ILE A 58 -11.21 6.02 1.50
N TRP A 59 -12.14 5.08 1.70
CA TRP A 59 -11.95 3.92 2.58
C TRP A 59 -12.04 2.59 1.85
N ALA A 60 -12.81 2.54 0.76
CA ALA A 60 -13.13 1.30 0.08
C ALA A 60 -13.19 1.53 -1.42
N ILE A 61 -12.86 0.47 -2.16
CA ILE A 61 -13.07 0.42 -3.59
C ILE A 61 -14.54 0.06 -3.77
N LYS A 62 -15.36 1.00 -4.24
CA LYS A 62 -16.74 0.68 -4.60
C LYS A 62 -16.71 -0.11 -5.91
N SER A 63 -16.87 -1.43 -5.85
CA SER A 63 -17.10 -2.23 -7.05
C SER A 63 -18.46 -1.84 -7.61
N ILE A 64 -18.48 -1.33 -8.83
CA ILE A 64 -19.72 -1.16 -9.61
C ILE A 64 -20.22 -2.54 -10.08
N SER A 65 -20.62 -3.40 -9.15
CA SER A 65 -21.54 -4.48 -9.44
C SER A 65 -22.94 -3.91 -9.36
N GLY A 66 -23.63 -3.83 -10.51
CA GLY A 66 -25.02 -3.40 -10.59
C GLY A 66 -25.89 -4.17 -9.58
N GLY A 67 -26.61 -3.43 -8.74
CA GLY A 67 -27.44 -4.00 -7.69
C GLY A 67 -27.61 -3.02 -6.53
N SER A 68 -28.66 -2.20 -6.62
CA SER A 68 -29.20 -1.41 -5.51
C SER A 68 -29.22 -2.22 -4.20
N HIS A 69 -28.52 -1.76 -3.17
CA HIS A 69 -29.06 -1.72 -1.80
C HIS A 69 -28.22 -0.80 -0.90
N ARG A 70 -28.93 0.13 -0.25
CA ARG A 70 -28.44 1.10 0.72
C ARG A 70 -27.61 0.43 1.82
N GLN A 71 -26.47 1.03 2.16
CA GLN A 71 -26.02 1.04 3.55
C GLN A 71 -25.96 2.49 4.02
N LYS A 72 -26.90 2.80 4.91
CA LYS A 72 -27.03 4.05 5.64
C LYS A 72 -25.76 4.27 6.45
N LEU A 73 -25.21 5.47 6.33
CA LEU A 73 -24.46 6.09 7.41
C LEU A 73 -25.51 6.51 8.47
N TRP A 74 -25.15 6.41 9.75
CA TRP A 74 -25.99 6.33 10.96
C TRP A 74 -26.43 4.90 11.30
#